data_AF-A0A1H2ZDG8-F1
#
_entry.id   AF-A0A1H2ZDG8-F1
#
_cell.length_a   1.000
_cell.length_b   1.000
_cell.length_c   1.000
_cell.angle_alpha   90.00
_cell.angle_beta   90.00
_cell.angle_gamma   90.00
#
_symmetry.space_group_name_H-M   'P 1'
#
loop_
_entity.id
_entity.type
_entity.pdbx_description
1 polymer ?
#
loop_
_entity_poly.entity_id
_entity_poly.type
_entity_poly.pdbx_seq_one_letter_code
_entity_poly.pdbx_strand_id
1 'polypeptide(L)' 'MSATGRARPVASVDGTRVANYAQWESVQAFQEMLADPACQEHMSAAREIADAEPFLYDVASVHHS' A
#
# COMPACT_ATOMS: atom_id res chain seq x y z
N MET A 1 -11.87 6.01 -13.08
CA MET A 1 -12.37 4.93 -12.20
C MET A 1 -11.52 4.98 -10.95
N SER A 2 -12.11 5.11 -9.77
CA SER A 2 -11.35 5.16 -8.52
C SER A 2 -11.09 3.71 -8.09
N ALA A 3 -9.83 3.29 -8.05
CA ALA A 3 -9.46 1.97 -7.55
C ALA A 3 -9.74 1.92 -6.04
N THR A 4 -10.79 1.20 -5.64
CA THR A 4 -11.20 1.07 -4.24
C THR A 4 -10.27 0.13 -3.48
N GLY A 5 -9.19 0.67 -2.91
CA GLY A 5 -8.32 -0.02 -1.97
C GLY A 5 -8.54 0.49 -0.54
N ARG A 6 -8.41 -0.39 0.47
CA ARG A 6 -8.38 0.04 1.89
C ARG A 6 -6.96 -0.07 2.41
N ALA A 7 -6.38 1.08 2.74
CA ALA A 7 -5.08 1.20 3.40
C ALA A 7 -5.22 1.32 4.91
N ARG A 8 -4.32 0.67 5.66
CA ARG A 8 -4.14 0.86 7.10
C ARG A 8 -2.65 1.08 7.39
N PRO A 9 -2.25 2.30 7.80
CA PRO A 9 -0.91 2.54 8.30
C PRO A 9 -0.68 1.78 9.61
N VAL A 10 0.47 1.14 9.73
CA VAL A 10 0.90 0.40 10.93
C VAL A 10 2.31 0.85 11.28
N ALA A 11 2.56 1.23 12.53
CA ALA A 11 3.89 1.54 13.02
C ALA A 11 4.57 0.27 13.56
N SER A 12 5.89 0.13 13.33
CA SER A 12 6.68 -0.91 13.99
C SER A 12 6.78 -0.66 15.49
N VAL A 13 6.96 -1.74 16.26
CA VAL A 13 7.06 -1.67 17.73
C VAL A 13 8.27 -0.83 18.19
N ASP A 14 9.38 -0.88 17.45
CA ASP A 14 10.57 -0.08 17.72
C ASP A 14 10.47 1.38 17.23
N GLY A 15 9.36 1.76 16.59
CA GLY A 15 9.12 3.10 16.07
C GLY A 15 9.97 3.51 14.88
N THR A 16 10.72 2.59 14.28
CA THR A 16 11.66 2.90 13.18
C THR A 16 11.05 2.76 11.80
N ARG A 17 9.88 2.14 11.67
CA ARG A 17 9.23 1.84 10.38
C ARG A 17 7.73 2.12 10.43
N VAL A 18 7.20 2.47 9.26
CA VAL A 18 5.76 2.48 9.00
C VAL A 18 5.50 1.55 7.82
N ALA A 19 4.52 0.66 7.97
CA ALA A 19 4.03 -0.18 6.90
C ALA A 19 2.65 0.31 6.45
N ASN A 20 2.43 0.38 5.14
CA ASN A 20 1.10 0.59 4.58
C ASN A 20 0.51 -0.77 4.17
N TYR A 21 -0.39 -1.32 4.97
CA TYR A 21 -1.12 -2.53 4.59
C TYR A 21 -2.36 -2.16 3.77
N ALA A 22 -2.23 -2.24 2.45
CA ALA A 22 -3.30 -1.96 1.51
C ALA A 22 -3.87 -3.26 0.92
N GLN A 23 -5.20 -3.41 0.99
CA GLN A 23 -5.91 -4.48 0.29
C GLN A 23 -6.59 -3.93 -0.95
N TRP A 24 -6.44 -4.68 -2.04
CA TRP A 24 -6.97 -4.39 -3.36
C TRP A 24 -7.92 -5.49 -3.79
N GLU A 25 -8.96 -5.16 -4.55
CA GLU A 25 -9.88 -6.14 -5.13
C GLU A 25 -9.21 -7.02 -6.20
N SER A 26 -8.16 -6.51 -6.85
CA SER A 26 -7.38 -7.24 -7.86
C SER A 26 -5.98 -6.63 -8.02
N VAL A 27 -5.08 -7.39 -8.65
CA VAL A 27 -3.76 -6.89 -9.07
C VAL A 27 -3.90 -5.74 -10.08
N GLN A 28 -4.91 -5.77 -10.95
CA GLN A 28 -5.17 -4.70 -11.91
C GLN A 28 -5.52 -3.39 -11.20
N ALA A 29 -6.40 -3.42 -10.20
CA ALA A 29 -6.74 -2.22 -9.42
C ALA A 29 -5.52 -1.61 -8.72
N PHE A 30 -4.60 -2.44 -8.23
CA PHE A 30 -3.32 -1.98 -7.70
C PHE A 30 -2.44 -1.32 -8.78
N GLN A 31 -2.34 -1.92 -9.97
CA GLN A 31 -1.56 -1.37 -11.08
C GLN A 31 -2.15 -0.05 -11.61
N GLU A 32 -3.47 0.06 -11.70
CA GLU A 32 -4.16 1.29 -12.09
C GLU A 32 -3.90 2.41 -11.09
N MET A 33 -3.95 2.12 -9.78
CA MET A 33 -3.57 3.09 -8.75
C MET A 33 -2.10 3.49 -8.85
N LEU A 34 -1.18 2.54 -9.11
CA LEU A 34 0.23 2.87 -9.32
C LEU A 34 0.44 3.74 -10.57
N ALA A 35 -0.37 3.59 -11.61
CA ALA A 35 -0.26 4.41 -12.81
C ALA A 35 -0.84 5.83 -12.64
N ASP A 36 -1.59 6.10 -11.57
CA ASP A 36 -2.17 7.42 -11.30
C ASP A 36 -1.06 8.45 -10.97
N PRO A 37 -1.00 9.60 -11.69
CA PRO A 37 -0.05 10.68 -11.38
C PRO A 37 -0.13 11.18 -9.93
N ALA A 38 -1.33 11.23 -9.34
CA ALA A 38 -1.48 11.64 -7.95
C ALA A 38 -0.80 10.66 -6.99
N CYS A 39 -0.84 9.35 -7.29
CA CYS A 39 -0.09 8.35 -6.53
C CYS A 39 1.42 8.58 -6.66
N GLN A 40 1.91 8.87 -7.87
CA GLN A 40 3.33 9.13 -8.09
C GLN A 40 3.85 10.36 -7.34
N GLU A 41 3.04 11.43 -7.26
CA GLU A 41 3.35 12.61 -6.44
C GLU A 41 3.51 12.23 -4.96
N HIS A 42 2.55 11.48 -4.40
CA HIS A 42 2.62 11.01 -3.01
C HIS A 42 3.80 10.08 -2.75
N MET A 43 4.07 9.13 -3.65
CA MET A 43 5.20 8.20 -3.51
C MET A 43 6.55 8.92 -3.61
N SER A 44 6.65 9.97 -4.43
CA SER A 44 7.85 10.78 -4.54
C SER A 44 8.14 11.52 -3.23
N ALA A 45 7.13 12.19 -2.66
CA ALA A 45 7.27 12.87 -1.37
C ALA A 45 7.64 11.89 -0.22
N ALA A 46 7.08 10.68 -0.22
CA ALA A 46 7.44 9.67 0.77
C ALA A 46 8.91 9.21 0.65
N ARG A 47 9.44 9.10 -0.58
CA ARG A 47 10.84 8.72 -0.84
C ARG A 47 11.85 9.77 -0.41
N GLU A 48 11.45 11.03 -0.26
CA GLU A 48 12.33 12.08 0.26
C GLU A 48 12.65 11.88 1.76
N ILE A 49 11.80 11.15 2.49
CA ILE A 49 11.90 10.98 3.94
C ILE A 49 12.15 9.55 4.40
N ALA A 50 11.99 8.56 3.52
CA ALA A 50 12.17 7.15 3.84
C ALA A 50 12.45 6.29 2.60
N ASP A 51 13.23 5.22 2.78
CA ASP A 51 13.32 4.14 1.79
C ASP A 51 12.10 3.22 1.87
N ALA A 52 11.71 2.64 0.72
CA ALA A 52 10.53 1.78 0.61
C ALA A 52 10.89 0.37 0.11
N GLU A 53 10.31 -0.64 0.75
CA GLU A 53 10.40 -2.06 0.37
C GLU A 53 8.99 -2.61 0.07
N PRO A 54 8.45 -2.41 -1.15
CA PRO A 54 7.09 -2.82 -1.49
C PRO A 54 7.02 -4.31 -1.88
N PHE A 55 5.98 -4.99 -1.41
CA PHE A 55 5.66 -6.37 -1.79
C PHE A 55 4.15 -6.53 -2.00
N LEU A 56 3.77 -7.33 -3.00
CA LEU A 56 2.39 -7.73 -3.26
C LEU A 56 2.23 -9.21 -2.92
N TYR A 57 1.14 -9.55 -2.22
CA TYR A 57 0.84 -10.89 -1.75
C TYR A 57 -0.59 -11.28 -2.11
N ASP A 58 -0.83 -12.56 -2.36
CA ASP A 58 -2.18 -13.12 -2.41
C ASP A 58 -2.71 -13.39 -1.01
N VAL A 59 -4.00 -13.09 -0.80
CA VAL A 59 -4.71 -13.46 0.44
C VAL A 59 -4.99 -14.95 0.42
N ALA A 60 -4.15 -15.73 1.10
CA ALA A 60 -4.28 -17.19 1.11
C ALA A 60 -5.48 -17.70 1.92
N SER A 61 -5.89 -16.98 2.97
CA SER A 61 -7.04 -17.34 3.81
C SER A 61 -7.55 -16.14 4.62
N VAL A 62 -8.84 -16.16 4.96
CA VAL A 62 -9.48 -15.21 5.89
C VAL A 62 -10.24 -16.02 6.93
N HIS A 63 -10.02 -15.70 8.20
CA HIS A 63 -10.72 -16.32 9.31
C HIS A 63 -11.65 -15.31 9.97
N HIS A 64 -12.86 -15.77 10.30
CA HIS A 64 -13.84 -15.01 11.06
C HIS A 64 -13.99 -15.64 12.44
N SER A 65 -14.14 -14.80 13.47
CA SER A 65 -14.39 -15.21 14.85
C SER A 65 -15.85 -15.62 15.06
#